data_AF-A0A2P4Q051-F1
#
_entry.id   AF-A0A2P4Q051-F1
#
_cell.length_a   1.000
_cell.length_b   1.000
_cell.length_c   1.000
_cell.angle_alpha   90.00
_cell.angle_beta   90.00
_cell.angle_gamma   90.00
#
_symmetry.space_group_name_H-M   'P 1'
#
loop_
_entity.id
_entity.type
_entity.pdbx_description
1 polymer ?
#
loop_
_entity_poly.entity_id
_entity_poly.type
_entity_poly.pdbx_seq_one_letter_code
_entity_poly.pdbx_strand_id
1 'polypeptide(L)'
;MKNSKLKEKEKSKSRQKLLTIEKHLIDLMNRNGERKLKQEQEKEKEKEKVKEKENKWIKEHFDSIPNDSNITTSSSSLTNLFNETDSSSIKINDELLLKCETKKQLQDFVTKHIFGIENDDNNKKSSSSSDTFNSTNSKLVVDDFNRLFPFKYANLLKQSILACKKFKDPYLALSIFEQVKRRGSLSYQLGCTTKVYNQILLIRWEFWKDLKGIENLLNEMIENKISFDKETSDIIVSIELEVISHNNLKRWDSFDKKSYNSIIKLFENKEYKFQTL
;
A
#
# COMPACT_ATOMS: atom_id res chain seq x y z
N MET A 1 14.11 75.75 44.51
CA MET A 1 12.71 75.27 44.54
C MET A 1 12.11 74.91 43.18
N LYS A 2 12.36 75.63 42.07
CA LYS A 2 11.76 75.34 40.74
C LYS A 2 12.23 74.01 40.10
N ASN A 3 13.49 73.59 40.30
CA ASN A 3 14.05 72.39 39.68
C ASN A 3 13.56 71.05 40.26
N SER A 4 13.09 70.98 41.52
CA SER A 4 12.57 69.72 42.06
C SER A 4 11.17 69.41 41.53
N LYS A 5 10.30 70.43 41.41
CA LYS A 5 8.94 70.30 40.85
C LYS A 5 8.92 69.88 39.37
N LEU A 6 9.91 70.28 38.58
CA LEU A 6 10.05 69.84 37.19
C LEU A 6 10.45 68.36 37.08
N LYS A 7 11.46 67.93 37.85
CA LYS A 7 11.90 66.52 37.89
C LYS A 7 10.80 65.59 38.38
N GLU A 8 9.97 66.03 39.32
CA GLU A 8 8.84 65.27 39.87
C GLU A 8 7.70 65.09 38.85
N LYS A 9 7.43 66.13 38.03
CA LYS A 9 6.47 66.06 36.91
C LYS A 9 6.93 65.13 35.79
N GLU A 10 8.22 65.13 35.44
CA GLU A 10 8.76 64.21 34.45
C GLU A 10 8.73 62.76 34.94
N LYS A 11 9.07 62.51 36.21
CA LYS A 11 8.96 61.18 36.82
C LYS A 11 7.52 60.65 36.82
N SER A 12 6.54 61.54 37.06
CA SER A 12 5.11 61.21 37.01
C SER A 12 4.64 60.86 35.58
N LYS A 13 5.06 61.63 34.56
CA LYS A 13 4.77 61.34 33.15
C LYS A 13 5.38 60.02 32.70
N SER A 14 6.62 59.73 33.09
CA SER A 14 7.28 58.44 32.75
C SER A 14 6.59 57.26 33.42
N ARG A 15 6.11 57.42 34.67
CA ARG A 15 5.29 56.39 35.35
C ARG A 15 3.96 56.17 34.63
N GLN A 16 3.27 57.23 34.20
CA GLN A 16 2.02 57.10 33.45
C GLN A 16 2.22 56.37 32.12
N LYS A 17 3.30 56.69 31.37
CA LYS A 17 3.64 55.97 30.13
C LYS A 17 3.91 54.48 30.38
N LEU A 18 4.60 54.14 31.46
CA LEU A 18 4.89 52.75 31.81
C LEU A 18 3.60 51.96 32.11
N LEU A 19 2.69 52.54 32.90
CA LEU A 19 1.38 51.95 33.19
C LEU A 19 0.50 51.75 31.94
N THR A 20 0.60 52.67 30.96
CA THR A 20 -0.11 52.52 29.68
C THR A 20 0.44 51.35 28.86
N ILE A 21 1.76 51.17 28.83
CA ILE A 21 2.41 50.07 28.10
C ILE A 21 2.07 48.72 28.77
N GLU A 22 2.09 48.65 30.09
CA GLU A 22 1.76 47.44 30.85
C GLU A 22 0.31 46.99 30.61
N LYS A 23 -0.66 47.92 30.65
CA LYS A 23 -2.05 47.63 30.29
C LYS A 23 -2.19 47.10 28.86
N HIS A 24 -1.47 47.70 27.90
CA HIS A 24 -1.53 47.26 26.50
C HIS A 24 -0.93 45.85 26.31
N LEU A 25 0.13 45.51 27.04
CA LEU A 25 0.73 44.18 27.01
C LEU A 25 -0.22 43.11 27.57
N ILE A 26 -0.89 43.40 28.68
CA ILE A 26 -1.89 42.51 29.29
C ILE A 26 -3.05 42.26 28.30
N ASP A 27 -3.55 43.31 27.65
CA ASP A 27 -4.62 43.19 26.64
C ASP A 27 -4.19 42.39 25.39
N LEU A 28 -2.92 42.45 25.00
CA LEU A 28 -2.40 41.64 23.90
C LEU A 28 -2.27 40.17 24.29
N MET A 29 -1.82 39.90 25.51
CA MET A 29 -1.70 38.54 26.04
C MET A 29 -3.07 37.86 26.16
N ASN A 30 -4.07 38.57 26.69
CA ASN A 30 -5.44 38.06 26.81
C ASN A 30 -6.04 37.75 25.44
N ARG A 31 -5.91 38.68 24.46
CA ARG A 31 -6.39 38.45 23.09
C ARG A 31 -5.70 37.28 22.38
N ASN A 32 -4.43 37.03 22.69
CA ASN A 32 -3.71 35.88 22.12
C ASN A 32 -4.16 34.56 22.76
N GLY A 33 -4.42 34.55 24.07
CA GLY A 33 -5.00 33.40 24.77
C GLY A 33 -6.38 33.02 24.23
N GLU A 34 -7.27 33.99 24.04
CA GLU A 34 -8.60 33.77 23.48
C GLU A 34 -8.57 33.22 22.04
N ARG A 35 -7.63 33.68 21.22
CA ARG A 35 -7.45 33.18 19.85
C ARG A 35 -6.97 31.73 19.82
N LYS A 36 -6.04 31.37 20.70
CA LYS A 36 -5.56 29.98 20.84
C LYS A 36 -6.69 29.06 21.29
N LEU A 37 -7.47 29.48 22.29
CA LEU A 37 -8.61 28.71 22.79
C LEU A 37 -9.67 28.49 21.69
N LYS A 38 -9.98 29.51 20.89
CA LYS A 38 -10.92 29.39 19.76
C LYS A 38 -10.42 28.43 18.68
N GLN A 39 -9.13 28.50 18.32
CA GLN A 39 -8.55 27.59 17.34
C GLN A 39 -8.54 26.12 17.81
N GLU A 40 -8.33 25.90 19.11
CA GLU A 40 -8.34 24.56 19.69
C GLU A 40 -9.75 23.97 19.74
N GLN A 41 -10.75 24.77 20.12
CA GLN A 41 -12.16 24.37 20.07
C GLN A 41 -12.67 24.11 18.65
N GLU A 42 -12.21 24.88 17.65
CA GLU A 42 -12.56 24.62 16.24
C GLU A 42 -11.95 23.31 15.75
N LYS A 43 -10.69 23.02 16.10
CA LYS A 43 -10.03 21.75 15.75
C LYS A 43 -10.71 20.54 16.41
N GLU A 44 -11.18 20.66 17.66
CA GLU A 44 -11.91 19.58 18.32
C GLU A 44 -13.28 19.34 17.67
N LYS A 45 -14.03 20.40 17.35
CA LYS A 45 -15.32 20.29 16.64
C LYS A 45 -15.15 19.66 15.25
N GLU A 46 -14.04 19.94 14.56
CA GLU A 46 -13.75 19.35 13.26
C GLU A 46 -13.41 17.85 13.38
N LYS A 47 -12.62 17.45 14.38
CA LYS A 47 -12.33 16.04 14.68
C LYS A 47 -13.60 15.26 15.05
N GLU A 48 -14.51 15.87 15.80
CA GLU A 48 -15.77 15.24 16.21
C GLU A 48 -16.70 15.04 15.02
N LYS A 49 -16.80 16.02 14.11
CA LYS A 49 -17.55 15.89 12.85
C LYS A 49 -16.99 14.81 11.92
N VAL A 50 -15.67 14.63 11.88
CA VAL A 50 -15.04 13.55 11.08
C VAL A 50 -15.39 12.19 11.67
N LYS A 51 -15.29 12.02 12.99
CA LYS A 51 -15.69 10.79 13.69
C LYS A 51 -17.17 10.47 13.53
N GLU A 52 -18.04 11.47 13.59
CA GLU A 52 -19.49 11.28 13.41
C GLU A 52 -19.83 10.86 11.98
N LYS A 53 -19.15 11.42 10.97
CA LYS A 53 -19.28 10.99 9.56
C LYS A 53 -18.79 9.56 9.34
N GLU A 54 -17.67 9.19 9.94
CA GLU A 54 -17.11 7.84 9.86
C GLU A 54 -18.05 6.80 10.50
N ASN A 55 -18.58 7.11 11.69
CA ASN A 55 -19.54 6.25 12.38
C ASN A 55 -20.88 6.14 11.63
N LYS A 56 -21.35 7.22 11.00
CA LYS A 56 -22.53 7.21 10.15
C LYS A 56 -22.32 6.35 8.90
N TRP A 57 -21.15 6.46 8.27
CA TRP A 57 -20.79 5.66 7.10
C TRP A 57 -20.76 4.16 7.41
N ILE A 58 -20.16 3.78 8.54
CA ILE A 58 -20.13 2.38 9.01
C ILE A 58 -21.55 1.85 9.23
N LYS A 59 -22.40 2.61 9.91
CA LYS A 59 -23.77 2.20 10.22
C LYS A 59 -24.68 2.10 8.98
N GLU A 60 -24.43 2.91 7.95
CA GLU A 60 -25.19 2.87 6.70
C GLU A 60 -24.77 1.72 5.76
N HIS A 61 -23.55 1.19 5.91
CA HIS A 61 -22.97 0.27 4.92
C HIS A 61 -22.60 -1.13 5.45
N PHE A 62 -22.64 -1.38 6.76
CA PHE A 62 -22.20 -2.67 7.33
C PHE A 62 -23.31 -3.51 8.00
N ASP A 63 -24.52 -3.00 8.21
CA ASP A 63 -25.62 -3.75 8.85
C ASP A 63 -26.48 -4.59 7.88
N SER A 64 -26.11 -4.66 6.60
CA SER A 64 -26.79 -5.51 5.61
C SER A 64 -25.78 -6.32 4.82
N ILE A 65 -25.28 -7.40 5.40
CA ILE A 65 -24.63 -8.48 4.63
C ILE A 65 -25.70 -9.54 4.39
N PRO A 66 -26.31 -9.63 3.19
CA PRO A 66 -26.88 -10.90 2.77
C PRO A 66 -25.74 -11.83 2.40
N ASN A 67 -25.74 -13.02 3.00
CA ASN A 67 -25.23 -14.20 2.31
C ASN A 67 -25.90 -14.23 0.94
N ASP A 68 -25.14 -14.26 -0.15
CA ASP A 68 -25.31 -15.32 -1.15
C ASP A 68 -24.33 -15.24 -2.32
N SER A 69 -23.89 -16.45 -2.65
CA SER A 69 -23.54 -16.97 -3.96
C SER A 69 -24.30 -16.35 -5.15
N ASN A 70 -23.57 -16.34 -6.29
CA ASN A 70 -24.04 -16.25 -7.68
C ASN A 70 -23.97 -14.87 -8.35
N ILE A 71 -22.88 -14.60 -9.06
CA ILE A 71 -22.94 -13.90 -10.35
C ILE A 71 -22.00 -14.57 -11.35
N THR A 72 -22.61 -15.27 -12.30
CA THR A 72 -22.03 -15.66 -13.59
C THR A 72 -22.07 -14.49 -14.57
N THR A 73 -20.96 -14.18 -15.26
CA THR A 73 -20.83 -14.24 -16.73
C THR A 73 -19.53 -13.58 -17.24
N SER A 74 -18.89 -14.27 -18.20
CA SER A 74 -17.86 -13.77 -19.14
C SER A 74 -16.37 -13.78 -18.73
N SER A 75 -15.97 -14.56 -17.72
CA SER A 75 -14.57 -15.03 -17.53
C SER A 75 -14.47 -16.55 -17.31
N SER A 76 -15.55 -17.27 -17.61
CA SER A 76 -15.87 -18.63 -17.17
C SER A 76 -14.98 -19.76 -17.69
N SER A 77 -13.86 -19.47 -18.36
CA SER A 77 -12.93 -20.52 -18.82
C SER A 77 -11.73 -20.75 -17.89
N LEU A 78 -11.44 -19.87 -16.92
CA LEU A 78 -10.28 -20.04 -16.03
C LEU A 78 -10.62 -20.01 -14.54
N THR A 79 -11.73 -19.40 -14.14
CA THR A 79 -12.18 -19.39 -12.74
C THR A 79 -12.74 -20.74 -12.28
N ASN A 80 -13.21 -21.58 -13.22
CA ASN A 80 -13.71 -22.92 -12.93
C ASN A 80 -12.61 -23.99 -12.74
N LEU A 81 -11.32 -23.66 -12.90
CA LEU A 81 -10.24 -24.65 -12.72
C LEU A 81 -9.81 -24.84 -11.25
N PHE A 82 -10.28 -23.98 -10.34
CA PHE A 82 -9.81 -23.95 -8.95
C PHE A 82 -10.91 -24.07 -7.89
N ASN A 83 -12.17 -24.29 -8.29
CA ASN A 83 -13.26 -24.55 -7.35
C ASN A 83 -13.43 -26.06 -7.14
N GLU A 84 -13.24 -26.43 -5.87
CA GLU A 84 -13.60 -27.66 -5.17
C GLU A 84 -12.83 -28.95 -5.52
N THR A 85 -12.11 -29.39 -4.49
CA THR A 85 -11.80 -30.79 -4.16
C THR A 85 -11.27 -31.64 -5.32
N ASP A 86 -10.00 -31.48 -5.69
CA ASP A 86 -9.21 -32.66 -6.10
C ASP A 86 -7.69 -32.45 -6.00
N SER A 87 -7.05 -33.53 -5.59
CA SER A 87 -5.74 -33.61 -4.94
C SER A 87 -4.60 -33.89 -5.92
N SER A 88 -4.17 -32.90 -6.71
CA SER A 88 -2.97 -33.05 -7.56
C SER A 88 -2.09 -31.79 -7.72
N SER A 89 -2.38 -30.68 -7.03
CA SER A 89 -1.43 -29.56 -6.92
C SER A 89 -0.49 -29.77 -5.72
N ILE A 90 0.81 -29.43 -5.86
CA ILE A 90 1.75 -29.45 -4.72
C ILE A 90 1.22 -28.48 -3.66
N LYS A 91 0.71 -29.04 -2.55
CA LYS A 91 0.26 -28.27 -1.38
C LYS A 91 1.50 -27.72 -0.68
N ILE A 92 1.90 -26.52 -1.06
CA ILE A 92 2.95 -25.79 -0.35
C ILE A 92 2.27 -25.09 0.81
N ASN A 93 2.61 -25.49 2.03
CA ASN A 93 2.05 -24.89 3.23
C ASN A 93 2.69 -23.52 3.45
N ASP A 94 1.86 -22.49 3.63
CA ASP A 94 2.28 -21.16 4.10
C ASP A 94 3.14 -21.26 5.38
N GLU A 95 2.95 -22.30 6.20
CA GLU A 95 3.78 -22.64 7.35
C GLU A 95 5.28 -22.74 7.04
N LEU A 96 5.68 -23.23 5.87
CA LEU A 96 7.09 -23.34 5.48
C LEU A 96 7.70 -21.97 5.21
N LEU A 97 6.92 -21.04 4.67
CA LEU A 97 7.32 -19.64 4.52
C LEU A 97 7.50 -18.98 5.90
N LEU A 98 6.61 -19.28 6.86
CA LEU A 98 6.74 -18.78 8.24
C LEU A 98 8.01 -19.31 8.95
N LYS A 99 8.47 -20.51 8.60
CA LYS A 99 9.71 -21.10 9.12
C LYS A 99 11.00 -20.47 8.56
N CYS A 100 10.90 -19.59 7.57
CA CYS A 100 12.08 -18.88 7.08
C CYS A 100 12.57 -17.88 8.16
N GLU A 101 13.76 -18.13 8.69
CA GLU A 101 14.43 -17.31 9.70
C GLU A 101 15.46 -16.36 9.08
N THR A 102 15.96 -16.68 7.88
CA THR A 102 16.99 -15.89 7.19
C THR A 102 16.55 -15.49 5.77
N LYS A 103 17.10 -14.38 5.27
CA LYS A 103 16.94 -13.94 3.87
C LYS A 103 17.28 -15.05 2.87
N LYS A 104 18.36 -15.79 3.13
CA LYS A 104 18.81 -16.89 2.26
C LYS A 104 17.77 -18.01 2.21
N GLN A 105 17.23 -18.43 3.37
CA GLN A 105 16.18 -19.45 3.42
C GLN A 105 14.92 -19.00 2.65
N LEU A 106 14.52 -17.73 2.76
CA LEU A 106 13.39 -17.20 2.00
C LEU A 106 13.66 -17.26 0.49
N GLN A 107 14.85 -16.84 0.06
CA GLN A 107 15.27 -16.91 -1.34
C GLN A 107 15.26 -18.35 -1.86
N ASP A 108 15.89 -19.29 -1.13
CA ASP A 108 15.93 -20.71 -1.49
C ASP A 108 14.52 -21.30 -1.55
N PHE A 109 13.65 -20.93 -0.59
CA PHE A 109 12.25 -21.34 -0.57
C PHE A 109 11.52 -20.87 -1.83
N VAL A 110 11.62 -19.59 -2.17
CA VAL A 110 10.99 -19.01 -3.36
C VAL A 110 11.49 -19.71 -4.63
N THR A 111 12.80 -19.82 -4.81
CA THR A 111 13.41 -20.40 -6.01
C THR A 111 12.97 -21.85 -6.20
N LYS A 112 12.98 -22.65 -5.14
CA LYS A 112 12.63 -24.07 -5.18
C LYS A 112 11.11 -24.30 -5.27
N HIS A 113 10.34 -23.70 -4.37
CA HIS A 113 8.94 -24.05 -4.17
C HIS A 113 7.98 -23.23 -5.05
N ILE A 114 8.32 -21.98 -5.38
CA ILE A 114 7.47 -21.14 -6.23
C ILE A 114 7.84 -21.33 -7.70
N PHE A 115 9.14 -21.27 -8.01
CA PHE A 115 9.61 -21.28 -9.39
C PHE A 115 10.08 -22.64 -9.90
N GLY A 116 10.21 -23.65 -9.03
CA GLY A 116 10.65 -24.98 -9.43
C GLY A 116 12.03 -24.98 -10.08
N ILE A 117 12.89 -24.03 -9.69
CA ILE A 117 14.27 -23.95 -10.17
C ILE A 117 15.11 -24.74 -9.17
N GLU A 118 15.45 -25.97 -9.53
CA GLU A 118 16.44 -26.76 -8.79
C GLU A 118 17.84 -26.35 -9.27
N ASN A 119 18.79 -26.23 -8.34
CA ASN A 119 20.19 -26.06 -8.71
C ASN A 119 20.68 -27.39 -9.30
N ASP A 120 21.08 -27.35 -10.56
CA ASP A 120 21.39 -28.49 -11.45
C ASP A 120 22.63 -29.32 -11.06
N ASP A 121 23.04 -29.31 -9.79
CA ASP A 121 24.27 -29.97 -9.35
C ASP A 121 24.10 -31.48 -9.10
N ASN A 122 22.87 -32.03 -9.16
CA ASN A 122 22.63 -33.44 -8.80
C ASN A 122 21.66 -34.24 -9.68
N ASN A 123 21.18 -33.76 -10.84
CA ASN A 123 20.14 -34.51 -11.56
C ASN A 123 20.38 -34.73 -13.07
N LYS A 124 21.46 -35.46 -13.39
CA LYS A 124 21.57 -36.26 -14.62
C LYS A 124 20.86 -37.64 -14.52
N LYS A 125 19.86 -37.82 -13.66
CA LYS A 125 19.25 -39.14 -13.38
C LYS A 125 17.72 -39.24 -13.42
N SER A 126 17.02 -38.29 -14.04
CA SER A 126 15.56 -38.39 -14.24
C SER A 126 15.09 -38.10 -15.67
N SER A 127 15.98 -38.26 -16.66
CA SER A 127 15.64 -38.23 -18.09
C SER A 127 15.68 -39.63 -18.71
N SER A 128 15.06 -40.61 -18.05
CA SER A 128 14.73 -41.90 -18.67
C SER A 128 13.67 -42.66 -17.85
N SER A 129 12.41 -42.24 -17.92
CA SER A 129 11.27 -43.14 -17.69
C SER A 129 10.09 -42.59 -18.47
N SER A 130 10.11 -42.92 -19.75
CA SER A 130 8.93 -43.01 -20.61
C SER A 130 7.98 -44.08 -20.06
N ASP A 131 7.29 -43.77 -18.96
CA ASP A 131 6.24 -44.63 -18.42
C ASP A 131 4.90 -43.92 -18.54
N THR A 132 4.21 -44.27 -19.63
CA THR A 132 2.77 -44.54 -19.73
C THR A 132 1.91 -43.99 -18.59
N PHE A 133 1.61 -42.68 -18.61
CA PHE A 133 0.61 -42.12 -17.71
C PHE A 133 -0.79 -42.32 -18.28
N ASN A 134 -1.50 -43.28 -17.69
CA ASN A 134 -2.92 -43.49 -17.90
C ASN A 134 -3.73 -42.23 -17.59
N SER A 135 -4.64 -41.96 -18.51
CA SER A 135 -5.67 -40.93 -18.47
C SER A 135 -6.51 -40.97 -17.19
N THR A 136 -6.32 -39.99 -16.31
CA THR A 136 -7.36 -39.45 -15.43
C THR A 136 -7.32 -37.93 -15.51
N ASN A 137 -8.41 -37.35 -16.01
CA ASN A 137 -8.59 -35.96 -16.42
C ASN A 137 -8.49 -34.93 -15.28
N SER A 138 -7.28 -34.54 -14.89
CA SER A 138 -7.05 -33.20 -14.32
C SER A 138 -5.74 -32.65 -14.92
N LYS A 139 -5.88 -31.69 -15.84
CA LYS A 139 -4.73 -31.11 -16.55
C LYS A 139 -3.94 -30.25 -15.57
N LEU A 140 -2.84 -30.77 -15.05
CA LEU A 140 -1.90 -30.02 -14.21
C LEU A 140 -1.45 -28.77 -14.96
N VAL A 141 -1.48 -27.62 -14.27
CA VAL A 141 -1.08 -26.34 -14.86
C VAL A 141 0.44 -26.24 -14.76
N VAL A 142 1.10 -26.31 -15.91
CA VAL A 142 2.56 -26.20 -16.05
C VAL A 142 2.92 -25.00 -16.92
N ASP A 143 4.13 -24.49 -16.76
CA ASP A 143 4.70 -23.49 -17.66
C ASP A 143 5.35 -24.13 -18.91
N ASP A 144 5.92 -23.29 -19.78
CA ASP A 144 6.57 -23.69 -21.03
C ASP A 144 7.79 -24.63 -20.81
N PHE A 145 8.32 -24.68 -19.59
CA PHE A 145 9.42 -25.56 -19.19
C PHE A 145 8.94 -26.80 -18.41
N ASN A 146 7.63 -27.10 -18.48
CA ASN A 146 6.99 -28.21 -17.80
C ASN A 146 7.13 -28.13 -16.25
N ARG A 147 7.31 -26.93 -15.70
CA ARG A 147 7.36 -26.71 -14.25
C ARG A 147 5.97 -26.39 -13.74
N LEU A 148 5.53 -27.08 -12.70
CA LEU A 148 4.20 -26.90 -12.13
C LEU A 148 4.06 -25.51 -11.48
N PHE A 149 2.85 -24.95 -11.58
CA PHE A 149 2.46 -23.84 -10.73
C PHE A 149 2.03 -24.36 -9.36
N PRO A 150 2.47 -23.71 -8.27
CA PRO A 150 2.07 -24.11 -6.94
C PRO A 150 0.59 -23.83 -6.68
N PHE A 151 -0.03 -24.62 -5.79
CA PHE A 151 -1.39 -24.34 -5.34
C PHE A 151 -1.48 -22.94 -4.71
N LYS A 152 -2.55 -22.19 -4.99
CA LYS A 152 -2.73 -20.80 -4.52
C LYS A 152 -1.53 -19.88 -4.86
N TYR A 153 -0.98 -20.02 -6.06
CA TYR A 153 0.21 -19.28 -6.54
C TYR A 153 0.22 -17.79 -6.20
N ALA A 154 -0.83 -17.03 -6.52
CA ALA A 154 -0.93 -15.61 -6.18
C ALA A 154 -0.83 -15.33 -4.67
N ASN A 155 -1.45 -16.16 -3.83
CA ASN A 155 -1.38 -15.99 -2.39
C ASN A 155 0.04 -16.27 -1.88
N LEU A 156 0.68 -17.33 -2.38
CA LEU A 156 2.05 -17.69 -2.01
C LEU A 156 3.03 -16.58 -2.42
N LEU A 157 2.84 -15.99 -3.60
CA LEU A 157 3.60 -14.82 -4.06
C LEU A 157 3.39 -13.61 -3.15
N LYS A 158 2.13 -13.27 -2.85
CA LYS A 158 1.79 -12.18 -1.93
C LYS A 158 2.51 -12.37 -0.59
N GLN A 159 2.40 -13.55 0.01
CA GLN A 159 2.99 -13.86 1.31
C GLN A 159 4.52 -13.80 1.25
N SER A 160 5.14 -14.29 0.17
CA SER A 160 6.59 -14.24 0.00
C SER A 160 7.12 -12.82 -0.14
N ILE A 161 6.43 -11.98 -0.92
CA ILE A 161 6.73 -10.55 -1.06
C ILE A 161 6.56 -9.83 0.29
N LEU A 162 5.50 -10.13 1.02
CA LEU A 162 5.28 -9.60 2.38
C LEU A 162 6.39 -10.04 3.33
N ALA A 163 6.84 -11.29 3.27
CA ALA A 163 7.95 -11.81 4.07
C ALA A 163 9.28 -11.08 3.80
N CYS A 164 9.52 -10.60 2.58
CA CYS A 164 10.69 -9.77 2.28
C CYS A 164 10.73 -8.48 3.12
N LYS A 165 9.59 -7.92 3.52
CA LYS A 165 9.53 -6.75 4.42
C LYS A 165 10.11 -7.07 5.80
N LYS A 166 9.86 -8.28 6.34
CA LYS A 166 10.45 -8.74 7.62
C LYS A 166 11.98 -8.70 7.59
N PHE A 167 12.57 -9.03 6.44
CA PHE A 167 14.02 -9.04 6.25
C PHE A 167 14.60 -7.73 5.71
N LYS A 168 13.76 -6.68 5.57
CA LYS A 168 14.13 -5.39 4.97
C LYS A 168 14.83 -5.54 3.61
N ASP A 169 14.34 -6.47 2.80
CA ASP A 169 14.94 -6.82 1.51
C ASP A 169 14.02 -6.51 0.34
N PRO A 170 13.85 -5.23 -0.02
CA PRO A 170 12.90 -4.83 -1.04
C PRO A 170 13.35 -5.26 -2.45
N TYR A 171 14.65 -5.51 -2.65
CA TYR A 171 15.17 -6.01 -3.93
C TYR A 171 14.75 -7.45 -4.21
N LEU A 172 14.71 -8.31 -3.18
CA LEU A 172 14.20 -9.68 -3.32
C LEU A 172 12.71 -9.68 -3.65
N ALA A 173 11.92 -8.80 -3.02
CA ALA A 173 10.52 -8.63 -3.37
C ALA A 173 10.32 -8.25 -4.85
N LEU A 174 11.09 -7.27 -5.34
CA LEU A 174 11.06 -6.89 -6.75
C LEU A 174 11.52 -8.03 -7.66
N SER A 175 12.57 -8.77 -7.30
CA SER A 175 13.05 -9.88 -8.11
C SER A 175 12.03 -11.02 -8.20
N ILE A 176 11.30 -11.31 -7.11
CA ILE A 176 10.20 -12.28 -7.12
C ILE A 176 9.14 -11.82 -8.12
N PHE A 177 8.68 -10.58 -8.00
CA PHE A 177 7.64 -10.04 -8.86
C PHE A 177 8.04 -10.04 -10.34
N GLU A 178 9.25 -9.59 -10.66
CA GLU A 178 9.78 -9.61 -12.03
C GLU A 178 9.97 -11.04 -12.56
N GLN A 179 10.33 -11.99 -11.71
CA GLN A 179 10.45 -13.40 -12.10
C GLN A 179 9.10 -14.02 -12.43
N VAL A 180 8.02 -13.65 -11.74
CA VAL A 180 6.65 -14.04 -12.11
C VAL A 180 6.31 -13.58 -13.52
N LYS A 181 6.64 -12.32 -13.85
CA LYS A 181 6.40 -11.72 -15.17
C LYS A 181 7.22 -12.42 -16.27
N ARG A 182 8.49 -12.74 -15.99
CA ARG A 182 9.40 -13.41 -16.93
C ARG A 182 9.11 -14.90 -17.12
N ARG A 183 8.44 -15.56 -16.18
CA ARG A 183 8.11 -17.00 -16.28
C ARG A 183 7.12 -17.31 -17.40
N GLY A 184 6.33 -16.33 -17.85
CA GLY A 184 5.44 -16.47 -19.00
C GLY A 184 4.06 -15.85 -18.76
N SER A 185 3.25 -15.77 -19.82
CA SER A 185 1.91 -15.17 -19.78
C SER A 185 0.98 -15.85 -18.78
N LEU A 186 1.04 -17.18 -18.69
CA LEU A 186 0.24 -17.95 -17.74
C LEU A 186 0.65 -17.67 -16.28
N SER A 187 1.96 -17.55 -16.02
CA SER A 187 2.48 -17.14 -14.71
C SER A 187 2.00 -15.74 -14.33
N TYR A 188 2.04 -14.81 -15.29
CA TYR A 188 1.54 -13.47 -15.09
C TYR A 188 0.05 -13.50 -14.71
N GLN A 189 -0.78 -14.18 -15.50
CA GLN A 189 -2.22 -14.24 -15.27
C GLN A 189 -2.60 -14.89 -13.93
N LEU A 190 -1.88 -15.94 -13.52
CA LEU A 190 -2.14 -16.64 -12.26
C LEU A 190 -1.54 -15.95 -11.03
N GLY A 191 -0.48 -15.15 -11.20
CA GLY A 191 0.33 -14.61 -10.12
C GLY A 191 0.18 -13.11 -9.88
N CYS A 192 0.08 -12.31 -10.95
CA CYS A 192 0.04 -10.85 -10.90
C CYS A 192 -1.39 -10.35 -10.60
N THR A 193 -1.89 -10.66 -9.42
CA THR A 193 -3.21 -10.19 -8.94
C THR A 193 -3.12 -8.82 -8.28
N THR A 194 -4.24 -8.10 -8.15
CA THR A 194 -4.33 -6.81 -7.44
C THR A 194 -3.64 -6.84 -6.08
N LYS A 195 -3.85 -7.91 -5.31
CA LYS A 195 -3.23 -8.10 -3.98
C LYS A 195 -1.71 -8.17 -4.03
N VAL A 196 -1.13 -8.73 -5.09
CA VAL A 196 0.34 -8.79 -5.29
C VAL A 196 0.87 -7.42 -5.71
N TYR A 197 0.17 -6.71 -6.61
CA TYR A 197 0.51 -5.33 -6.95
C TYR A 197 0.50 -4.41 -5.73
N ASN A 198 -0.53 -4.49 -4.89
CA ASN A 198 -0.63 -3.69 -3.66
C ASN A 198 0.62 -3.86 -2.77
N GLN A 199 1.16 -5.08 -2.64
CA GLN A 199 2.39 -5.30 -1.87
C GLN A 199 3.61 -4.65 -2.52
N ILE A 200 3.74 -4.69 -3.85
CA ILE A 200 4.85 -4.06 -4.56
C ILE A 200 4.74 -2.53 -4.52
N LEU A 201 3.54 -1.97 -4.66
CA LEU A 201 3.28 -0.53 -4.49
C LEU A 201 3.73 -0.07 -3.11
N LEU A 202 3.33 -0.79 -2.05
CA LEU A 202 3.75 -0.51 -0.68
C LEU A 202 5.26 -0.57 -0.51
N ILE A 203 5.91 -1.63 -1.00
CA ILE A 203 7.38 -1.78 -0.89
C ILE A 203 8.09 -0.64 -1.60
N ARG A 204 7.65 -0.25 -2.80
CA ARG A 204 8.29 0.85 -3.52
C ARG A 204 8.16 2.17 -2.80
N TRP A 205 7.00 2.44 -2.22
CA TRP A 205 6.79 3.65 -1.46
C TRP A 205 7.60 3.66 -0.15
N GLU A 206 7.52 2.59 0.64
CA GLU A 206 8.16 2.52 1.95
C GLU A 206 9.69 2.64 1.87
N PHE A 207 10.32 2.00 0.89
CA PHE A 207 11.78 1.92 0.82
C PHE A 207 12.42 3.02 -0.03
N TRP A 208 11.77 3.48 -1.09
CA TRP A 208 12.37 4.41 -2.05
C TRP A 208 11.58 5.69 -2.28
N LYS A 209 10.33 5.78 -1.78
CA LYS A 209 9.40 6.86 -2.10
C LYS A 209 9.29 7.13 -3.62
N ASP A 210 9.30 6.03 -4.38
CA ASP A 210 9.44 6.03 -5.83
C ASP A 210 8.10 6.25 -6.54
N LEU A 211 7.72 7.53 -6.72
CA LEU A 211 6.50 7.91 -7.44
C LEU A 211 6.49 7.44 -8.89
N LYS A 212 7.65 7.45 -9.56
CA LYS A 212 7.72 7.03 -10.96
C LYS A 212 7.45 5.53 -11.09
N GLY A 213 8.01 4.75 -10.16
CA GLY A 213 7.75 3.32 -10.05
C GLY A 213 6.29 2.99 -9.73
N ILE A 214 5.66 3.76 -8.85
CA ILE A 214 4.23 3.64 -8.53
C ILE A 214 3.38 3.91 -9.77
N GLU A 215 3.64 5.03 -10.46
CA GLU A 215 2.94 5.39 -11.71
C GLU A 215 3.06 4.26 -12.74
N ASN A 216 4.27 3.74 -12.95
CA ASN A 216 4.51 2.66 -13.91
C ASN A 216 3.73 1.38 -13.54
N LEU A 217 3.67 1.01 -12.26
CA LEU A 217 2.91 -0.17 -11.81
C LEU A 217 1.40 0.00 -11.97
N LEU A 218 0.86 1.18 -11.67
CA LEU A 218 -0.55 1.48 -11.87
C LEU A 218 -0.92 1.44 -13.35
N ASN A 219 -0.08 1.99 -14.23
CA ASN A 219 -0.28 1.89 -15.67
C ASN A 219 -0.19 0.45 -16.15
N GLU A 220 0.77 -0.34 -15.65
CA GLU A 220 0.89 -1.77 -15.95
C GLU A 220 -0.40 -2.53 -15.55
N MET A 221 -0.99 -2.22 -14.39
CA MET A 221 -2.27 -2.79 -13.99
C MET A 221 -3.39 -2.43 -14.98
N ILE A 222 -3.48 -1.16 -15.41
CA ILE A 222 -4.48 -0.70 -16.39
C ILE A 222 -4.30 -1.41 -17.73
N GLU A 223 -3.08 -1.45 -18.26
CA GLU A 223 -2.74 -2.10 -19.53
C GLU A 223 -3.12 -3.58 -19.53
N ASN A 224 -2.96 -4.24 -18.38
CA ASN A 224 -3.29 -5.66 -18.21
C ASN A 224 -4.69 -5.92 -17.65
N LYS A 225 -5.54 -4.89 -17.58
CA LYS A 225 -6.94 -4.96 -17.12
C LYS A 225 -7.08 -5.53 -15.70
N ILE A 226 -6.13 -5.20 -14.85
CA ILE A 226 -6.12 -5.56 -13.44
C ILE A 226 -6.82 -4.43 -12.68
N SER A 227 -7.95 -4.75 -12.07
CA SER A 227 -8.75 -3.83 -11.27
C SER A 227 -7.98 -3.27 -10.07
N PHE A 228 -8.24 -2.00 -9.75
CA PHE A 228 -7.87 -1.40 -8.48
C PHE A 228 -8.91 -1.76 -7.43
N ASP A 229 -8.47 -2.17 -6.25
CA ASP A 229 -9.36 -2.42 -5.12
C ASP A 229 -9.28 -1.28 -4.08
N LYS A 230 -10.05 -1.43 -3.00
CA LYS A 230 -10.03 -0.47 -1.89
C LYS A 230 -8.62 -0.31 -1.31
N GLU A 231 -7.87 -1.41 -1.18
CA GLU A 231 -6.49 -1.37 -0.66
C GLU A 231 -5.58 -0.58 -1.61
N THR A 232 -5.73 -0.72 -2.93
CA THR A 232 -5.01 0.11 -3.90
C THR A 232 -5.30 1.60 -3.67
N SER A 233 -6.57 1.98 -3.53
CA SER A 233 -6.97 3.37 -3.26
C SER A 233 -6.42 3.89 -1.93
N ASP A 234 -6.51 3.10 -0.86
CA ASP A 234 -6.01 3.47 0.47
C ASP A 234 -4.49 3.70 0.45
N ILE A 235 -3.73 2.88 -0.28
CA ILE A 235 -2.29 3.05 -0.50
C ILE A 235 -2.01 4.41 -1.17
N ILE A 236 -2.73 4.74 -2.24
CA ILE A 236 -2.52 5.98 -2.98
C ILE A 236 -2.89 7.21 -2.15
N VAL A 237 -3.98 7.16 -1.39
CA VAL A 237 -4.34 8.24 -0.45
C VAL A 237 -3.25 8.42 0.62
N SER A 238 -2.70 7.32 1.16
CA SER A 238 -1.61 7.40 2.13
C SER A 238 -0.36 8.06 1.52
N ILE A 239 -0.02 7.72 0.28
CA ILE A 239 1.10 8.33 -0.47
C ILE A 239 0.84 9.82 -0.68
N GLU A 240 -0.36 10.19 -1.12
CA GLU A 240 -0.75 11.57 -1.37
C GLU A 240 -0.60 12.42 -0.11
N LEU A 241 -1.16 11.97 1.02
CA LEU A 241 -1.06 12.66 2.30
C LEU A 241 0.40 12.83 2.74
N GLU A 242 1.22 11.79 2.56
CA GLU A 242 2.63 11.85 2.89
C GLU A 242 3.38 12.86 1.99
N VAL A 243 3.17 12.83 0.67
CA VAL A 243 3.77 13.78 -0.27
C VAL A 243 3.38 15.22 0.05
N ILE A 244 2.08 15.48 0.30
CA ILE A 244 1.58 16.80 0.69
C ILE A 244 2.24 17.27 1.98
N SER A 245 2.32 16.39 2.99
CA SER A 245 2.95 16.72 4.28
C SER A 245 4.41 17.12 4.12
N HIS A 246 5.18 16.40 3.30
CA HIS A 246 6.59 16.73 3.00
C HIS A 246 6.71 18.01 2.18
N ASN A 247 5.80 18.26 1.22
CA ASN A 247 5.84 19.45 0.37
C ASN A 247 5.41 20.73 1.07
N ASN A 248 4.54 20.66 2.08
CA ASN A 248 4.20 21.80 2.93
C ASN A 248 5.42 22.34 3.70
N LEU A 249 6.50 21.55 3.82
CA LEU A 249 7.82 21.98 4.30
C LEU A 249 8.70 22.63 3.19
N LYS A 250 8.12 22.99 2.04
CA LYS A 250 8.68 23.79 0.93
C LYS A 250 9.87 23.18 0.18
N ARG A 251 9.74 21.94 -0.31
CA ARG A 251 10.70 21.40 -1.29
C ARG A 251 10.08 20.36 -2.22
N TRP A 252 9.36 20.84 -3.24
CA TRP A 252 8.87 19.98 -4.34
C TRP A 252 10.03 19.28 -5.10
N ASP A 253 11.27 19.75 -4.95
CA ASP A 253 12.45 19.18 -5.62
C ASP A 253 12.74 17.72 -5.22
N SER A 254 12.15 17.21 -4.13
CA SER A 254 12.41 15.84 -3.67
C SER A 254 11.56 14.78 -4.36
N PHE A 255 10.45 15.15 -5.00
CA PHE A 255 9.48 14.21 -5.54
C PHE A 255 9.19 14.49 -7.01
N ASP A 256 9.00 13.44 -7.81
CA ASP A 256 8.60 13.58 -9.21
C ASP A 256 7.16 14.10 -9.31
N LYS A 257 7.05 15.43 -9.46
CA LYS A 257 5.77 16.14 -9.58
C LYS A 257 4.96 15.66 -10.78
N LYS A 258 5.61 15.23 -11.87
CA LYS A 258 4.90 14.74 -13.06
C LYS A 258 4.20 13.43 -12.75
N SER A 259 4.92 12.48 -12.15
CA SER A 259 4.34 11.20 -11.73
C SER A 259 3.27 11.37 -10.66
N TYR A 260 3.50 12.25 -9.67
CA TYR A 260 2.46 12.58 -8.68
C TYR A 260 1.15 13.03 -9.34
N ASN A 261 1.21 14.05 -10.20
CA ASN A 261 0.01 14.58 -10.87
C ASN A 261 -0.69 13.52 -11.73
N SER A 262 0.10 12.65 -12.38
CA SER A 262 -0.41 11.52 -13.17
C SER A 262 -1.20 10.55 -12.29
N ILE A 263 -0.62 10.14 -11.15
CA ILE A 263 -1.25 9.26 -10.17
C ILE A 263 -2.55 9.87 -9.64
N ILE A 264 -2.52 11.12 -9.19
CA ILE A 264 -3.73 11.78 -8.65
C ILE A 264 -4.84 11.84 -9.71
N LYS A 265 -4.49 12.22 -10.95
CA LYS A 265 -5.46 12.27 -12.05
C LYS A 265 -6.10 10.91 -12.34
N LEU A 266 -5.38 9.80 -12.19
CA LEU A 266 -5.94 8.45 -12.33
C LEU A 266 -7.06 8.19 -11.31
N PHE A 267 -6.87 8.61 -10.05
CA PHE A 267 -7.82 8.36 -8.95
C PHE A 267 -8.88 9.46 -8.76
N GLU A 268 -8.70 10.62 -9.39
CA GLU A 268 -9.76 11.64 -9.53
C GLU A 268 -10.83 11.22 -10.54
N ASN A 269 -10.46 10.42 -11.55
CA ASN A 269 -11.41 9.92 -12.53
C ASN A 269 -12.36 8.89 -11.90
N LYS A 270 -13.67 9.12 -12.05
CA LYS A 270 -14.75 8.35 -11.39
C LYS A 270 -14.70 6.85 -11.73
N GLU A 271 -14.17 6.47 -12.89
CA GLU A 271 -14.05 5.08 -13.34
C GLU A 271 -13.14 4.22 -12.43
N TYR A 272 -12.16 4.83 -11.77
CA TYR A 272 -11.18 4.13 -10.93
C TYR A 272 -11.39 4.36 -9.44
N LYS A 273 -12.25 5.31 -9.08
CA LYS A 273 -12.55 5.67 -7.69
C LYS A 273 -13.47 4.66 -6.99
N PHE A 274 -14.25 3.91 -7.77
CA PHE A 274 -15.22 2.95 -7.27
C PHE A 274 -15.42 1.79 -8.26
N GLN A 275 -14.47 0.86 -8.31
CA GLN A 275 -14.83 -0.54 -8.57
C GLN A 275 -15.23 -1.17 -7.23
N THR A 276 -16.27 -0.62 -6.61
CA THR A 276 -17.04 -1.26 -5.56
C THR A 276 -17.79 -2.43 -6.18
N LEU A 277 -17.39 -3.65 -5.82
CA LEU A 277 -18.30 -4.80 -5.80
C LEU A 277 -19.32 -4.59 -4.69
#